data_AF-A0A358ELN9-F1
#
_entry.id   AF-A0A358ELN9-F1
#
_cell.length_a   1.000
_cell.length_b   1.000
_cell.length_c   1.000
_cell.angle_alpha   90.00
_cell.angle_beta   90.00
_cell.angle_gamma   90.00
#
_symmetry.space_group_name_H-M   'P 1'
#
loop_
_entity.id
_entity.type
_entity.pdbx_description
1 polymer ?
#
loop_
_entity_poly.entity_id
_entity_poly.type
_entity_poly.pdbx_seq_one_letter_code
_entity_poly.pdbx_strand_id
1 'polypeptide(L)' 'WEYAARAGTTTAYSWGQEGDEGTLNAKTWNQNNVFDPITFETRYREVGKLKPNPWGLY' A
#
# COMPACT_ATOMS: atom_id res chain seq x y z
N TRP A 1 9.20 -8.09 -12.00
CA TRP A 1 8.54 -7.60 -10.78
C TRP A 1 7.27 -6.81 -11.12
N GLU A 2 7.31 -5.86 -12.07
CA GLU A 2 6.14 -5.08 -12.49
C GLU A 2 4.91 -5.93 -12.88
N TYR A 3 5.08 -7.03 -13.62
CA TYR A 3 3.99 -7.95 -13.97
C TYR A 3 3.20 -8.46 -12.74
N ALA A 4 3.92 -8.90 -11.70
CA ALA A 4 3.32 -9.37 -10.45
C ALA A 4 2.71 -8.22 -9.64
N ALA A 5 3.32 -7.03 -9.65
CA ALA A 5 2.79 -5.85 -8.96
C ALA A 5 1.45 -5.39 -9.58
N ARG A 6 1.37 -5.37 -10.92
CA ARG A 6 0.14 -5.04 -11.66
C ARG A 6 -0.94 -6.10 -11.52
N ALA A 7 -0.56 -7.38 -11.40
CA ALA A 7 -1.50 -8.50 -11.22
C ALA A 7 -2.69 -8.47 -12.20
N GLY A 8 -2.39 -8.20 -13.48
CA GLY A 8 -3.37 -8.13 -14.57
C GLY A 8 -3.99 -6.75 -14.80
N THR A 9 -3.67 -5.73 -14.00
CA THR A 9 -4.15 -4.36 -14.26
C THR A 9 -3.28 -3.61 -15.28
N THR A 10 -3.89 -2.68 -16.01
CA THR A 10 -3.21 -1.69 -16.88
C THR A 10 -3.22 -0.29 -16.28
N THR A 11 -3.65 -0.16 -15.02
CA THR A 11 -3.82 1.10 -14.31
C THR A 11 -2.53 1.54 -13.60
N ALA A 12 -2.51 2.77 -13.08
CA ALA A 12 -1.35 3.28 -12.33
C ALA A 12 -1.05 2.44 -11.08
N TYR A 13 -2.08 1.98 -10.38
CA TYR A 13 -1.97 1.13 -9.19
C TYR A 13 -2.62 -0.23 -9.40
N SER A 14 -2.27 -1.20 -8.54
CA SER A 14 -2.85 -2.54 -8.58
C SER A 14 -4.33 -2.59 -8.17
N TRP A 15 -4.83 -1.52 -7.55
CA TRP A 15 -6.23 -1.33 -7.17
C TRP A 15 -7.02 -0.39 -8.10
N GLY A 16 -6.39 0.20 -9.13
CA GLY A 16 -7.05 1.13 -10.06
C GLY A 16 -6.28 2.42 -10.29
N GLN A 17 -7.00 3.51 -10.54
CA GLN A 17 -6.45 4.84 -10.86
C GLN A 17 -6.56 5.85 -9.70
N GLU A 18 -7.28 5.51 -8.64
CA GLU A 18 -7.49 6.37 -7.48
C GLU A 18 -6.17 6.56 -6.72
N GLY A 19 -5.76 7.82 -6.58
CA GLY A 19 -4.51 8.25 -5.96
C GLY A 19 -4.66 9.47 -5.06
N ASP A 20 -5.89 9.74 -4.56
CA ASP A 20 -6.10 10.72 -3.51
C ASP A 20 -5.45 10.25 -2.19
N GLU A 21 -5.20 11.19 -1.28
CA GLU A 21 -4.53 10.91 -0.01
C GLU A 21 -5.27 9.86 0.83
N GLY A 22 -6.61 9.89 0.85
CA GLY A 22 -7.42 8.93 1.60
C GLY A 22 -7.23 7.51 1.08
N THR A 23 -7.28 7.34 -0.25
CA THR A 23 -7.01 6.07 -0.91
C THR A 23 -5.59 5.58 -0.66
N LEU A 24 -4.58 6.44 -0.83
CA LEU A 24 -3.18 6.07 -0.59
C LEU A 24 -2.96 5.63 0.87
N ASN A 25 -3.51 6.35 1.85
CA ASN A 25 -3.40 6.01 3.26
C ASN A 25 -4.13 4.71 3.62
N ALA A 26 -5.20 4.36 2.89
CA ALA A 26 -5.94 3.11 3.10
C ALA A 26 -5.31 1.89 2.39
N LYS A 27 -4.54 2.11 1.30
CA LYS A 27 -4.00 1.04 0.44
C LYS A 27 -2.50 0.83 0.61
N THR A 28 -1.77 1.77 1.19
CA THR A 28 -0.30 1.72 1.29
C THR A 28 0.19 2.12 2.67
N TRP A 29 1.38 1.65 3.03
CA TRP A 29 2.16 2.22 4.12
C TRP A 29 3.01 3.36 3.58
N ASN A 30 2.86 4.55 4.15
CA ASN A 30 3.57 5.75 3.73
C ASN A 30 3.85 6.67 4.95
N GLN A 31 4.62 7.74 4.74
CA GLN A 31 5.06 8.63 5.81
C GLN A 31 3.91 9.20 6.67
N ASN A 32 2.71 9.33 6.12
CA ASN A 32 1.54 9.88 6.81
C ASN A 32 0.85 8.88 7.75
N ASN A 33 1.11 7.56 7.61
CA ASN A 33 0.42 6.52 8.40
C ASN A 33 1.36 5.52 9.09
N VAL A 34 2.67 5.77 9.09
CA VAL A 34 3.67 4.89 9.71
C VAL A 34 4.39 5.47 10.93
N PHE A 35 3.94 6.61 11.46
CA PHE A 35 4.36 7.11 12.77
C PHE A 35 3.79 6.24 13.90
N ASP A 36 4.64 5.81 14.83
CA ASP A 36 4.27 5.09 16.05
C ASP A 36 4.21 6.07 17.24
N PRO A 37 3.03 6.31 17.84
CA PRO A 37 2.88 7.27 18.92
C PRO A 37 3.43 6.76 20.27
N ILE A 38 3.82 5.48 20.38
CA ILE A 38 4.41 4.90 21.58
C ILE A 38 5.92 5.10 21.55
N THR A 39 6.56 4.81 20.41
CA THR A 39 8.02 4.94 20.26
C THR A 39 8.45 6.30 19.70
N PHE A 40 7.51 7.11 19.21
CA PHE A 40 7.74 8.40 18.54
C PHE A 40 8.63 8.28 17.27
N GLU A 41 8.51 7.16 16.56
CA GLU A 41 9.31 6.87 15.35
C GLU A 41 8.45 6.54 14.14
N THR A 42 8.93 6.91 12.97
CA THR A 42 8.42 6.46 11.67
C THR A 42 9.12 5.16 11.30
N ARG A 43 8.39 4.05 11.19
CA ARG A 43 8.98 2.71 10.98
C ARG A 43 8.17 1.86 10.02
N TYR A 44 8.80 0.82 9.48
CA TYR A 44 8.10 -0.18 8.68
C TYR A 44 6.91 -0.79 9.44
N ARG A 45 5.97 -1.34 8.67
CA ARG A 45 4.82 -2.07 9.19
C ARG A 45 4.91 -3.54 8.79
N GLU A 46 4.26 -4.39 9.56
CA GLU A 46 4.19 -5.81 9.28
C GLU A 46 3.57 -6.05 7.89
N VAL A 47 4.16 -6.96 7.12
CA VAL A 47 3.62 -7.37 5.82
C VAL A 47 2.27 -8.07 5.99
N GLY A 48 1.44 -8.10 4.94
CA GLY A 48 0.16 -8.82 5.01
C GLY A 48 -0.99 -8.07 5.69
N LYS A 49 -0.78 -6.83 6.14
CA LYS A 49 -1.80 -6.05 6.89
C LYS A 49 -2.69 -5.16 6.03
N LEU A 50 -2.26 -4.79 4.84
CA LEU A 50 -3.07 -4.02 3.88
C LEU A 50 -3.71 -4.95 2.85
N LYS A 51 -4.67 -4.46 2.08
CA LYS A 51 -5.34 -5.27 1.06
C LYS A 51 -4.33 -5.65 -0.04
N PRO A 52 -4.17 -6.94 -0.38
CA PRO A 52 -3.25 -7.35 -1.43
C PRO A 52 -3.78 -6.96 -2.82
N ASN A 53 -2.91 -7.07 -3.82
CA ASN A 53 -3.32 -7.02 -5.21
C ASN A 53 -4.10 -8.30 -5.63
N PRO A 54 -4.67 -8.35 -6.86
CA PRO A 54 -5.45 -9.51 -7.33
C PRO A 54 -4.74 -10.87 -7.29
N TRP A 55 -3.41 -10.92 -7.20
CA TRP A 55 -2.64 -12.17 -7.11
C TRP A 55 -2.13 -12.47 -5.70
N GLY A 56 -2.56 -11.71 -4.70
CA GLY A 56 -2.18 -11.97 -3.31
C GLY A 56 -0.80 -11.42 -2.92
N LEU A 57 -0.22 -10.51 -3.71
CA LEU A 57 1.00 -9.80 -3.33
C LEU A 57 0.65 -8.62 -2.42
N TYR A 58 1.40 -8.49 -1.33
CA TYR A 58 1.26 -7.46 -0.28
C TYR A 58 2.44 -6.50 -0.29
#